data_AF-A0A2T4AIZ4-F1
#
_entry.id   AF-A0A2T4AIZ4-F1
#
_cell.length_a   1.000
_cell.length_b   1.000
_cell.length_c   1.000
_cell.angle_alpha   90.00
_cell.angle_beta   90.00
_cell.angle_gamma   90.00
#
_symmetry.space_group_name_H-M   'P 1'
#
loop_
_entity.id
_entity.type
_entity.pdbx_description
1 polymer ?
#
loop_
_entity_poly.entity_id
_entity_poly.type
_entity_poly.pdbx_seq_one_letter_code
_entity_poly.pdbx_strand_id
1 'polypeptide(L)'
;MKAFSFLAALLPAVAAQTLCDQYSTISANGFTISNNLWGESSADAGGFGCITNDWITDATAWHADWRWSGSPSNVKSFPNVQRNIGAKQLVSSINSMPTGAVWNYTGNNLRADVAYDLFTASDPNHPTYYGDFELMIWLGRYGDIYPIGQSQGNVNVNGQDWQLYYGWNGQMQVYSFVAYNQVQNWNGDVKAFYNWMATNRGYPIGSQYLLSYQFGTEPFSGDGNTFWVYYWKGDIQ
;
A
#
# COMPACT_ATOMS: atom_id res chain seq x y z
N MET A 1 6.50 59.73 -8.57
CA MET A 1 6.49 58.41 -7.91
C MET A 1 5.65 57.47 -8.75
N LYS A 2 6.24 56.43 -9.35
CA LYS A 2 5.50 55.46 -10.17
C LYS A 2 4.98 54.35 -9.26
N ALA A 3 3.66 54.22 -9.16
CA ALA A 3 3.01 53.15 -8.42
C ALA A 3 3.05 51.86 -9.24
N PHE A 4 3.66 50.81 -8.70
CA PHE A 4 3.56 49.46 -9.24
C PHE A 4 2.35 48.77 -8.61
N SER A 5 1.31 48.51 -9.41
CA SER A 5 0.22 47.62 -9.02
C SER A 5 0.70 46.18 -9.13
N PHE A 6 0.82 45.49 -7.99
CA PHE A 6 0.95 44.04 -7.94
C PHE A 6 -0.44 43.42 -8.13
N LEU A 7 -0.66 42.74 -9.26
CA LEU A 7 -1.77 41.80 -9.40
C LEU A 7 -1.40 40.53 -8.63
N ALA A 8 -2.07 40.26 -7.51
CA ALA A 8 -2.00 38.96 -6.87
C ALA A 8 -2.77 37.95 -7.72
N ALA A 9 -2.06 37.02 -8.35
CA ALA A 9 -2.69 35.87 -9.00
C ALA A 9 -3.29 34.95 -7.93
N LEU A 10 -4.62 34.92 -7.82
CA LEU A 10 -5.31 33.85 -7.11
C LEU A 10 -5.18 32.58 -7.95
N LEU A 11 -4.32 31.65 -7.51
CA LEU A 11 -4.35 30.27 -8.00
C LEU A 11 -5.66 29.62 -7.50
N PRO A 12 -6.39 28.90 -8.35
CA PRO A 12 -7.57 28.17 -7.91
C PRO A 12 -7.15 27.11 -6.89
N ALA A 13 -7.71 27.17 -5.69
CA ALA A 13 -7.63 26.07 -4.74
C ALA A 13 -8.49 24.93 -5.30
N VAL A 14 -7.85 23.85 -5.78
CA VAL A 14 -8.55 22.61 -6.09
C VAL A 14 -9.02 22.05 -4.75
N ALA A 15 -10.33 21.96 -4.54
CA ALA A 15 -10.88 21.33 -3.35
C ALA A 15 -10.48 19.85 -3.35
N ALA A 16 -9.98 19.35 -2.22
CA ALA A 16 -9.64 17.95 -2.05
C ALA A 16 -10.87 17.07 -2.34
N GLN A 17 -10.70 16.03 -3.17
CA GLN A 17 -11.78 15.14 -3.54
C GLN A 17 -11.83 13.98 -2.54
N THR A 18 -12.88 13.96 -1.71
CA THR A 18 -13.18 12.85 -0.79
C THR A 18 -14.14 11.87 -1.44
N LEU A 19 -13.82 10.58 -1.43
CA LEU A 19 -14.63 9.49 -1.97
C LEU A 19 -14.82 8.40 -0.91
N CYS A 20 -16.07 8.01 -0.68
CA CYS A 20 -16.45 7.02 0.33
C CYS A 20 -17.09 5.75 -0.24
N ASP A 21 -17.38 5.71 -1.55
CA ASP A 21 -17.96 4.51 -2.15
C ASP A 21 -16.94 3.36 -2.16
N GLN A 22 -17.43 2.13 -1.99
CA GLN A 22 -16.64 0.91 -1.77
C GLN A 22 -15.40 0.79 -2.68
N TYR A 23 -15.57 1.00 -3.99
CA TYR A 23 -14.52 0.86 -5.00
C TYR A 23 -14.25 2.15 -5.78
N SER A 24 -14.50 3.30 -5.14
CA SER A 24 -14.18 4.60 -5.73
C SER A 24 -12.67 4.76 -5.92
N THR A 25 -12.28 5.43 -7.01
CA THR A 25 -10.88 5.67 -7.36
C THR A 25 -10.63 7.08 -7.87
N ILE A 26 -9.40 7.57 -7.70
CA ILE A 26 -8.88 8.81 -8.26
C ILE A 26 -7.61 8.46 -9.03
N SER A 27 -7.58 8.72 -10.33
CA SER A 27 -6.43 8.41 -11.19
C SER A 27 -5.86 9.66 -11.84
N ALA A 28 -4.55 9.90 -11.69
CA ALA A 28 -3.84 10.98 -12.37
C ALA A 28 -2.34 10.66 -12.45
N ASN A 29 -1.66 11.17 -13.50
CA ASN A 29 -0.20 11.12 -13.64
C ASN A 29 0.46 9.75 -13.39
N GLY A 30 -0.21 8.66 -13.79
CA GLY A 30 0.31 7.30 -13.63
C GLY A 30 0.12 6.71 -12.24
N PHE A 31 -0.68 7.35 -11.38
CA PHE A 31 -1.06 6.85 -10.06
C PHE A 31 -2.57 6.67 -9.95
N THR A 32 -2.98 5.73 -9.11
CA THR A 32 -4.39 5.50 -8.76
C THR A 32 -4.51 5.37 -7.24
N ILE A 33 -5.35 6.20 -6.62
CA ILE A 33 -5.77 6.06 -5.22
C ILE A 33 -7.13 5.35 -5.22
N SER A 34 -7.30 4.32 -4.40
CA SER A 34 -8.51 3.49 -4.32
C SER A 34 -9.03 3.43 -2.90
N ASN A 35 -10.34 3.51 -2.70
CA ASN A 35 -10.95 3.35 -1.37
C ASN A 35 -10.94 1.88 -0.93
N ASN A 36 -11.24 0.97 -1.88
CA ASN A 36 -11.05 -0.47 -1.77
C ASN A 36 -11.56 -1.09 -0.45
N LEU A 37 -12.85 -0.91 -0.16
CA LEU A 37 -13.52 -1.49 1.02
C LEU A 37 -13.99 -2.93 0.76
N TRP A 38 -13.08 -3.77 0.27
CA TRP A 38 -13.39 -5.13 -0.20
C TRP A 38 -13.95 -6.05 0.91
N GLY A 39 -13.59 -5.80 2.16
CA GLY A 39 -13.97 -6.60 3.33
C GLY A 39 -15.04 -5.95 4.21
N GLU A 40 -15.66 -4.84 3.80
CA GLU A 40 -16.56 -4.05 4.65
C GLU A 40 -17.80 -4.82 5.11
N SER A 41 -18.23 -5.82 4.34
CA SER A 41 -19.37 -6.69 4.67
C SER A 41 -19.15 -7.53 5.92
N SER A 42 -17.91 -7.66 6.41
CA SER A 42 -17.57 -8.32 7.67
C SER A 42 -17.65 -7.40 8.88
N ALA A 43 -17.85 -6.10 8.69
CA ALA A 43 -17.99 -5.14 9.77
C ALA A 43 -19.41 -5.11 10.35
N ASP A 44 -19.54 -4.63 11.59
CA ASP A 44 -20.87 -4.28 12.12
C ASP A 44 -21.43 -3.04 11.41
N ALA A 45 -22.74 -2.83 11.55
CA ALA A 45 -23.41 -1.65 11.02
C ALA A 45 -22.79 -0.34 11.55
N GLY A 46 -22.64 0.64 10.65
CA GLY A 46 -22.09 1.95 10.97
C GLY A 46 -20.58 2.09 10.79
N GLY A 47 -19.88 1.05 10.32
CA GLY A 47 -18.53 1.17 9.79
C GLY A 47 -18.49 1.99 8.50
N PHE A 48 -17.34 2.62 8.22
CA PHE A 48 -17.10 3.35 6.97
C PHE A 48 -15.60 3.43 6.65
N GLY A 49 -15.29 3.70 5.37
CA GLY A 49 -13.97 4.12 4.91
C GLY A 49 -14.09 5.13 3.77
N CYS A 50 -13.26 6.16 3.80
CA CYS A 50 -13.18 7.18 2.75
C CYS A 50 -11.72 7.47 2.44
N ILE A 51 -11.44 7.81 1.18
CA ILE A 51 -10.15 8.36 0.75
C ILE A 51 -10.31 9.82 0.36
N THR A 52 -9.26 10.60 0.57
CA THR A 52 -9.16 11.98 0.09
C THR A 52 -7.84 12.15 -0.64
N ASN A 53 -7.92 12.62 -1.88
CA ASN A 53 -6.73 13.03 -2.63
C ASN A 53 -6.30 14.44 -2.22
N ASP A 54 -5.07 14.58 -1.71
CA ASP A 54 -4.48 15.89 -1.40
C ASP A 54 -3.76 16.46 -2.63
N TRP A 55 -2.94 15.65 -3.31
CA TRP A 55 -2.36 15.98 -4.62
C TRP A 55 -1.74 14.75 -5.32
N ILE A 56 -1.69 14.80 -6.67
CA ILE A 56 -1.00 13.81 -7.52
C ILE A 56 -0.20 14.55 -8.59
N THR A 57 1.12 14.37 -8.60
CA THR A 57 2.04 14.94 -9.59
C THR A 57 3.00 13.85 -10.09
N ASP A 58 4.29 13.90 -9.78
CA ASP A 58 5.25 12.80 -9.98
C ASP A 58 5.39 11.90 -8.74
N ALA A 59 4.70 12.26 -7.67
CA ALA A 59 4.44 11.52 -6.43
C ALA A 59 2.97 11.77 -6.01
N THR A 60 2.55 11.26 -4.86
CA THR A 60 1.20 11.48 -4.32
C THR A 60 1.21 11.84 -2.84
N ALA A 61 0.19 12.59 -2.42
CA ALA A 61 -0.25 12.65 -1.03
C ALA A 61 -1.76 12.47 -0.97
N TRP A 62 -2.19 11.74 0.05
CA TRP A 62 -3.58 11.37 0.26
C TRP A 62 -3.77 10.89 1.69
N HIS A 63 -5.02 10.74 2.10
CA HIS A 63 -5.34 10.12 3.38
C HIS A 63 -6.58 9.25 3.29
N ALA A 64 -6.68 8.31 4.24
CA ALA A 64 -7.86 7.47 4.44
C ALA A 64 -8.43 7.69 5.84
N ASP A 65 -9.71 8.03 5.91
CA ASP A 65 -10.48 8.10 7.14
C ASP A 65 -11.38 6.88 7.26
N TRP A 66 -11.40 6.25 8.43
CA TRP A 66 -12.24 5.07 8.63
C TRP A 66 -12.62 4.82 10.08
N ARG A 67 -13.69 4.05 10.23
CA ARG A 67 -14.12 3.46 11.50
C ARG A 67 -14.64 2.06 11.23
N TRP A 68 -14.15 1.08 11.99
CA TRP A 68 -14.56 -0.31 11.84
C TRP A 68 -14.74 -1.00 13.18
N SER A 69 -15.79 -1.80 13.29
CA SER A 69 -16.02 -2.74 14.38
C SER A 69 -16.50 -4.08 13.82
N GLY A 70 -16.57 -5.11 14.67
CA GLY A 70 -16.95 -6.46 14.25
C GLY A 70 -15.81 -7.23 13.58
N SER A 71 -15.88 -8.56 13.64
CA SER A 71 -14.94 -9.49 13.01
C SER A 71 -13.46 -9.08 13.16
N PRO A 72 -12.91 -9.09 14.39
CA PRO A 72 -11.62 -8.46 14.70
C PRO A 72 -10.41 -9.11 14.00
N SER A 73 -10.57 -10.28 13.40
CA SER A 73 -9.51 -10.95 12.64
C SER A 73 -9.67 -10.79 11.12
N ASN A 74 -10.67 -10.01 10.67
CA ASN A 74 -10.93 -9.76 9.26
C ASN A 74 -10.54 -8.33 8.90
N VAL A 75 -9.67 -8.21 7.89
CA VAL A 75 -9.41 -6.93 7.22
C VAL A 75 -10.70 -6.42 6.58
N LYS A 76 -10.97 -5.11 6.73
CA LYS A 76 -12.19 -4.47 6.20
C LYS A 76 -11.96 -3.80 4.85
N SER A 77 -10.73 -3.35 4.60
CA SER A 77 -10.41 -2.59 3.40
C SER A 77 -8.90 -2.63 3.17
N PHE A 78 -8.48 -2.20 1.98
CA PHE A 78 -7.10 -1.82 1.73
C PHE A 78 -7.09 -0.51 0.93
N PRO A 79 -7.51 0.62 1.52
CA PRO A 79 -7.35 1.91 0.88
C PRO A 79 -5.87 2.11 0.57
N ASN A 80 -5.58 2.42 -0.68
CA ASN A 80 -4.21 2.37 -1.19
C ASN A 80 -4.00 3.36 -2.32
N VAL A 81 -2.73 3.71 -2.53
CA VAL A 81 -2.24 4.26 -3.79
C VAL A 81 -1.48 3.17 -4.54
N GLN A 82 -1.48 3.22 -5.86
CA GLN A 82 -0.67 2.34 -6.69
C GLN A 82 -0.03 3.07 -7.88
N ARG A 83 1.09 2.53 -8.33
CA ARG A 83 1.71 2.90 -9.62
C ARG A 83 1.01 2.14 -10.73
N ASN A 84 0.49 2.85 -11.73
CA ASN A 84 -0.14 2.23 -12.88
C ASN A 84 0.92 1.53 -13.74
N ILE A 85 0.75 0.22 -13.94
CA ILE A 85 1.63 -0.62 -14.74
C ILE A 85 1.00 -0.77 -16.14
N GLY A 86 1.63 -0.16 -17.14
CA GLY A 86 1.15 -0.24 -18.53
C GLY A 86 1.37 -1.63 -19.12
N ALA A 87 2.62 -1.96 -19.44
CA ALA A 87 3.02 -3.30 -19.86
C ALA A 87 3.58 -4.06 -18.65
N LYS A 88 2.95 -5.19 -18.31
CA LYS A 88 3.45 -6.08 -17.25
C LYS A 88 4.77 -6.70 -17.69
N GLN A 89 5.76 -6.65 -16.80
CA GLN A 89 7.11 -7.12 -17.05
C GLN A 89 7.42 -8.32 -16.18
N LEU A 90 8.26 -9.24 -16.67
CA LEU A 90 8.84 -10.26 -15.81
C LEU A 90 9.60 -9.58 -14.69
N VAL A 91 9.45 -10.06 -13.47
CA VAL A 91 10.14 -9.50 -12.31
C VAL A 91 11.64 -9.58 -12.57
N SER A 92 12.16 -10.65 -13.19
CA SER A 92 13.58 -10.77 -13.57
C SER A 92 14.08 -9.72 -14.57
N SER A 93 13.21 -9.10 -15.38
CA SER A 93 13.62 -8.04 -16.32
C SER A 93 13.58 -6.64 -15.73
N ILE A 94 12.98 -6.47 -14.55
CA ILE A 94 12.97 -5.20 -13.82
C ILE A 94 14.33 -5.02 -13.14
N ASN A 95 15.01 -3.92 -13.41
CA ASN A 95 16.31 -3.57 -12.83
C ASN A 95 16.16 -3.11 -11.39
N SER A 96 15.20 -2.20 -11.14
CA SER A 96 14.92 -1.64 -9.83
C SER A 96 13.45 -1.22 -9.69
N MET A 97 12.99 -1.19 -8.44
CA MET A 97 11.65 -0.73 -8.06
C MET A 97 11.76 0.29 -6.91
N PRO A 98 12.39 1.46 -7.15
CA PRO A 98 12.62 2.44 -6.10
C PRO A 98 11.31 3.02 -5.60
N THR A 99 11.25 3.30 -4.29
CA THR A 99 10.10 3.92 -3.65
C THR A 99 10.48 4.72 -2.42
N GLY A 100 9.66 5.73 -2.13
CA GLY A 100 9.67 6.45 -0.86
C GLY A 100 8.25 6.61 -0.33
N ALA A 101 8.09 6.49 0.99
CA ALA A 101 6.84 6.69 1.71
C ALA A 101 7.07 7.52 2.97
N VAL A 102 6.31 8.58 3.13
CA VAL A 102 6.21 9.37 4.37
C VAL A 102 4.76 9.38 4.82
N TRP A 103 4.50 8.80 5.98
CA TRP A 103 3.14 8.56 6.46
C TRP A 103 3.02 8.74 7.97
N ASN A 104 1.78 8.88 8.44
CA ASN A 104 1.45 8.89 9.85
C ASN A 104 0.08 8.24 10.09
N TYR A 105 -0.20 7.85 11.32
CA TYR A 105 -1.48 7.31 11.74
C TYR A 105 -1.96 8.01 13.00
N THR A 106 -3.22 8.44 12.98
CA THR A 106 -3.88 9.03 14.16
C THR A 106 -5.21 8.34 14.41
N GLY A 107 -5.61 8.24 15.68
CA GLY A 107 -6.91 7.70 16.07
C GLY A 107 -6.86 6.93 17.37
N ASN A 108 -7.91 6.14 17.64
CA ASN A 108 -8.10 5.39 18.89
C ASN A 108 -8.37 3.90 18.63
N ASN A 109 -7.86 3.05 19.52
CA ASN A 109 -8.03 1.59 19.45
C ASN A 109 -7.63 1.00 18.09
N LEU A 110 -6.57 1.56 17.51
CA LEU A 110 -6.11 1.27 16.16
C LEU A 110 -5.58 -0.16 16.05
N ARG A 111 -6.26 -0.98 15.24
CA ARG A 111 -5.82 -2.31 14.81
C ARG A 111 -5.75 -2.30 13.28
N ALA A 112 -4.57 -2.02 12.75
CA ALA A 112 -4.31 -1.86 11.32
C ALA A 112 -2.82 -2.04 11.04
N ASP A 113 -2.47 -2.38 9.81
CA ASP A 113 -1.09 -2.29 9.32
C ASP A 113 -0.87 -1.00 8.52
N VAL A 114 0.37 -0.81 8.05
CA VAL A 114 0.69 0.06 6.92
C VAL A 114 1.65 -0.70 6.04
N ALA A 115 1.27 -0.99 4.80
CA ALA A 115 1.96 -1.98 3.99
C ALA A 115 2.09 -1.56 2.52
N TYR A 116 3.20 -1.94 1.92
CA TYR A 116 3.24 -2.19 0.48
C TYR A 116 2.58 -3.53 0.18
N ASP A 117 1.94 -3.62 -0.97
CA ASP A 117 1.30 -4.84 -1.47
C ASP A 117 1.52 -4.97 -2.99
N LEU A 118 2.01 -6.14 -3.41
CA LEU A 118 2.40 -6.42 -4.79
C LEU A 118 2.05 -7.86 -5.16
N PHE A 119 1.29 -8.01 -6.25
CA PHE A 119 0.94 -9.30 -6.81
C PHE A 119 1.82 -9.65 -8.00
N THR A 120 2.19 -10.93 -8.09
CA THR A 120 2.82 -11.49 -9.30
C THR A 120 2.11 -12.75 -9.75
N ALA A 121 2.04 -12.97 -11.07
CA ALA A 121 1.57 -14.24 -11.62
C ALA A 121 2.35 -14.64 -12.87
N SER A 122 2.29 -15.92 -13.19
CA SER A 122 2.91 -16.49 -14.39
C SER A 122 2.17 -16.13 -15.68
N ASP A 123 0.86 -15.93 -15.61
CA ASP A 123 0.06 -15.38 -16.70
C ASP A 123 0.11 -13.83 -16.67
N PRO A 124 0.69 -13.15 -17.67
CA PRO A 124 0.66 -11.69 -17.74
C PRO A 124 -0.77 -11.14 -17.88
N ASN A 125 -1.76 -11.93 -18.31
CA ASN A 125 -3.15 -11.48 -18.40
C ASN A 125 -3.95 -11.69 -17.10
N HIS A 126 -3.30 -12.21 -16.05
CA HIS A 126 -3.93 -12.41 -14.74
C HIS A 126 -4.51 -11.09 -14.19
N PRO A 127 -5.70 -11.12 -13.54
CA PRO A 127 -6.25 -9.93 -12.89
C PRO A 127 -5.26 -9.33 -11.87
N THR A 128 -5.32 -8.02 -11.66
CA THR A 128 -4.29 -7.28 -10.88
C THR A 128 -4.62 -7.12 -9.39
N TYR A 129 -5.67 -7.79 -8.90
CA TYR A 129 -6.14 -7.75 -7.51
C TYR A 129 -5.85 -9.06 -6.73
N TYR A 130 -5.13 -10.00 -7.34
CA TYR A 130 -4.54 -11.20 -6.72
C TYR A 130 -3.49 -11.79 -7.68
N GLY A 131 -2.78 -12.86 -7.29
CA GLY A 131 -1.79 -13.52 -8.14
C GLY A 131 -1.42 -14.93 -7.69
N ASP A 132 -0.33 -15.45 -8.26
CA ASP A 132 0.35 -16.66 -7.77
C ASP A 132 1.06 -16.37 -6.45
N PHE A 133 1.64 -15.16 -6.35
CA PHE A 133 2.35 -14.67 -5.18
C PHE A 133 1.92 -13.26 -4.78
N GLU A 134 1.95 -13.00 -3.49
CA GLU A 134 1.77 -11.70 -2.85
C GLU A 134 3.03 -11.38 -2.04
N LEU A 135 3.63 -10.23 -2.32
CA LEU A 135 4.69 -9.65 -1.51
C LEU A 135 4.12 -8.47 -0.74
N MET A 136 4.14 -8.57 0.58
CA MET A 136 3.83 -7.46 1.46
C MET A 136 5.06 -6.97 2.22
N ILE A 137 5.17 -5.65 2.40
CA ILE A 137 6.21 -5.02 3.22
C ILE A 137 5.52 -4.09 4.22
N TRP A 138 5.35 -4.56 5.46
CA TRP A 138 4.64 -3.86 6.51
C TRP A 138 5.59 -2.88 7.22
N LEU A 139 5.41 -1.59 6.95
CA LEU A 139 6.11 -0.49 7.62
C LEU A 139 5.51 -0.18 9.00
N GLY A 140 4.22 -0.48 9.20
CA GLY A 140 3.51 -0.23 10.44
C GLY A 140 2.68 -1.44 10.86
N ARG A 141 2.60 -1.68 12.17
CA ARG A 141 1.71 -2.66 12.78
C ARG A 141 1.14 -2.05 14.07
N TYR A 142 -0.17 -1.93 14.14
CA TYR A 142 -0.89 -1.40 15.29
C TYR A 142 -1.81 -2.47 15.87
N GLY A 143 -1.80 -2.59 17.20
CA GLY A 143 -2.54 -3.63 17.91
C GLY A 143 -2.00 -5.04 17.69
N ASP A 144 -2.83 -6.03 18.00
CA ASP A 144 -2.52 -7.46 18.00
C ASP A 144 -2.96 -8.16 16.70
N ILE A 145 -2.76 -7.50 15.56
CA ILE A 145 -3.02 -8.09 14.23
C ILE A 145 -1.83 -8.95 13.80
N TYR A 146 -2.02 -9.90 12.88
CA TYR A 146 -0.94 -10.76 12.37
C TYR A 146 -1.01 -10.83 10.85
N PRO A 147 0.13 -10.87 10.14
CA PRO A 147 0.15 -11.21 8.72
C PRO A 147 -0.30 -12.65 8.48
N ILE A 148 -0.58 -12.96 7.22
CA ILE A 148 -0.90 -14.31 6.78
C ILE A 148 0.28 -15.26 7.06
N GLY A 149 -0.03 -16.44 7.58
CA GLY A 149 0.93 -17.53 7.74
C GLY A 149 1.68 -17.53 9.07
N GLN A 150 2.93 -17.97 9.04
CA GLN A 150 3.77 -18.17 10.22
C GLN A 150 5.11 -17.47 10.07
N SER A 151 5.67 -17.01 11.20
CA SER A 151 6.99 -16.40 11.20
C SER A 151 8.06 -17.41 10.77
N GLN A 152 8.93 -16.97 9.87
CA GLN A 152 10.08 -17.69 9.34
C GLN A 152 11.40 -17.18 9.95
N GLY A 153 11.32 -16.38 11.01
CA GLY A 153 12.46 -15.71 11.63
C GLY A 153 12.81 -14.35 11.01
N ASN A 154 14.00 -13.88 11.37
CA ASN A 154 14.46 -12.52 11.07
C ASN A 154 15.32 -12.51 9.81
N VAL A 155 15.17 -11.50 8.98
CA VAL A 155 15.89 -11.34 7.71
C VAL A 155 16.33 -9.89 7.54
N ASN A 156 17.43 -9.64 6.83
CA ASN A 156 17.88 -8.29 6.51
C ASN A 156 17.71 -8.03 5.00
N VAL A 157 16.96 -6.99 4.65
CA VAL A 157 16.73 -6.54 3.27
C VAL A 157 16.79 -5.01 3.27
N ASN A 158 17.49 -4.41 2.30
CA ASN A 158 17.76 -2.97 2.24
C ASN A 158 18.44 -2.40 3.51
N GLY A 159 19.26 -3.20 4.19
CA GLY A 159 19.94 -2.78 5.41
C GLY A 159 19.03 -2.67 6.64
N GLN A 160 17.77 -3.10 6.54
CA GLN A 160 16.80 -3.11 7.62
C GLN A 160 16.44 -4.56 7.99
N ASP A 161 16.26 -4.80 9.28
CA ASP A 161 15.76 -6.08 9.79
C ASP A 161 14.24 -6.15 9.71
N TRP A 162 13.75 -7.27 9.20
CA TRP A 162 12.33 -7.59 9.07
C TRP A 162 12.04 -8.93 9.74
N GLN A 163 10.87 -9.07 10.35
CA GLN A 163 10.33 -10.38 10.68
C GLN A 163 9.60 -10.91 9.44
N LEU A 164 10.09 -12.01 8.87
CA LEU A 164 9.47 -12.62 7.72
C LEU A 164 8.31 -13.51 8.16
N TYR A 165 7.17 -13.40 7.50
CA TYR A 165 6.06 -14.33 7.55
C TYR A 165 5.86 -14.97 6.18
N TYR A 166 5.45 -16.23 6.18
CA TYR A 166 5.10 -16.96 4.97
C TYR A 166 3.85 -17.80 5.20
N GLY A 167 2.93 -17.78 4.24
CA GLY A 167 1.68 -18.53 4.30
C GLY A 167 0.96 -18.57 2.96
N TRP A 168 -0.31 -18.95 3.02
CA TRP A 168 -1.16 -19.11 1.85
C TRP A 168 -2.49 -18.38 2.05
N ASN A 169 -2.92 -17.64 1.04
CA ASN A 169 -4.25 -17.07 0.92
C ASN A 169 -4.98 -17.77 -0.23
N GLY A 170 -5.73 -18.82 0.10
CA GLY A 170 -6.23 -19.75 -0.92
C GLY A 170 -5.06 -20.44 -1.64
N GLN A 171 -4.90 -20.20 -2.94
CA GLN A 171 -3.80 -20.73 -3.75
C GLN A 171 -2.60 -19.79 -3.85
N MET A 172 -2.74 -18.54 -3.42
CA MET A 172 -1.70 -17.52 -3.49
C MET A 172 -0.69 -17.71 -2.35
N GLN A 173 0.60 -17.68 -2.67
CA GLN A 173 1.67 -17.69 -1.66
C GLN A 173 1.96 -16.27 -1.19
N VAL A 174 1.95 -16.05 0.13
CA VAL A 174 2.11 -14.72 0.72
C VAL A 174 3.42 -14.64 1.48
N TYR A 175 4.25 -13.66 1.14
CA TYR A 175 5.46 -13.28 1.87
C TYR A 175 5.27 -11.90 2.47
N SER A 176 5.24 -11.80 3.80
CA SER A 176 5.10 -10.52 4.49
C SER A 176 6.37 -10.20 5.28
N PHE A 177 7.05 -9.12 4.91
CA PHE A 177 8.22 -8.59 5.62
C PHE A 177 7.75 -7.51 6.59
N VAL A 178 7.80 -7.78 7.89
CA VAL A 178 7.23 -6.89 8.92
C VAL A 178 8.32 -6.17 9.69
N ALA A 179 8.27 -4.84 9.72
CA ALA A 179 9.19 -4.05 10.52
C ALA A 179 8.94 -4.26 12.02
N TYR A 180 10.02 -4.32 12.82
CA TYR A 180 9.91 -4.45 14.29
C TYR A 180 9.28 -3.22 14.95
N ASN A 181 9.66 -2.05 14.45
CA ASN A 181 9.16 -0.76 14.88
C ASN A 181 8.55 -0.06 13.68
N GLN A 182 7.59 0.83 13.92
CA GLN A 182 6.95 1.61 12.87
C GLN A 182 7.98 2.46 12.12
N VAL A 183 7.96 2.38 10.79
CA VAL A 183 8.85 3.14 9.90
C VAL A 183 8.04 4.15 9.10
N GLN A 184 7.84 5.32 9.70
CA GLN A 184 7.00 6.39 9.15
C GLN A 184 7.63 7.16 7.98
N ASN A 185 8.94 7.09 7.83
CA ASN A 185 9.68 7.60 6.68
C ASN A 185 10.59 6.50 6.16
N TRP A 186 10.22 5.90 5.04
CA TRP A 186 10.94 4.80 4.45
C TRP A 186 11.31 5.10 3.00
N ASN A 187 12.52 4.72 2.62
CA ASN A 187 13.00 4.75 1.24
C ASN A 187 13.74 3.45 0.97
N GLY A 188 13.53 2.87 -0.19
CA GLY A 188 14.15 1.60 -0.53
C GLY A 188 13.88 1.16 -1.96
N ASP A 189 14.33 -0.04 -2.27
CA ASP A 189 14.07 -0.72 -3.54
C ASP A 189 13.32 -2.03 -3.28
N VAL A 190 12.09 -2.13 -3.80
CA VAL A 190 11.26 -3.34 -3.64
C VAL A 190 11.86 -4.54 -4.38
N LYS A 191 12.65 -4.30 -5.44
CA LYS A 191 13.34 -5.36 -6.19
C LYS A 191 14.27 -6.18 -5.30
N ALA A 192 14.84 -5.57 -4.25
CA ALA A 192 15.68 -6.27 -3.28
C ALA A 192 14.93 -7.38 -2.53
N PHE A 193 13.64 -7.20 -2.24
CA PHE A 193 12.81 -8.22 -1.58
C PHE A 193 12.53 -9.39 -2.52
N TYR A 194 12.21 -9.14 -3.79
CA TYR A 194 12.09 -10.20 -4.80
C TYR A 194 13.38 -10.98 -5.00
N ASN A 195 14.52 -10.29 -5.06
CA ASN A 195 15.83 -10.94 -5.15
C ASN A 195 16.10 -11.81 -3.91
N TRP A 196 15.80 -11.29 -2.72
CA TRP A 196 15.94 -12.05 -1.48
C TRP A 196 15.06 -13.31 -1.49
N MET A 197 13.78 -13.21 -1.89
CA MET A 197 12.88 -14.35 -1.98
C MET A 197 13.36 -15.37 -3.03
N ALA A 198 13.87 -14.91 -4.17
CA ALA A 198 14.39 -15.80 -5.21
C ALA A 198 15.60 -16.59 -4.70
N THR A 199 16.55 -15.92 -4.04
CA THR A 199 17.77 -16.55 -3.52
C THR A 199 17.50 -17.47 -2.32
N ASN A 200 16.62 -17.09 -1.41
CA ASN A 200 16.50 -17.74 -0.09
C ASN A 200 15.25 -18.63 0.06
N ARG A 201 14.25 -18.46 -0.82
CA ARG A 201 12.94 -19.12 -0.72
C ARG A 201 12.47 -19.74 -2.04
N GLY A 202 13.26 -19.65 -3.12
CA GLY A 202 12.94 -20.28 -4.39
C GLY A 202 11.82 -19.60 -5.16
N TYR A 203 11.53 -18.32 -4.89
CA TYR A 203 10.57 -17.55 -5.68
C TYR A 203 10.97 -17.55 -7.17
N PRO A 204 10.09 -17.96 -8.10
CA PRO A 204 10.42 -18.18 -9.50
C PRO A 204 10.46 -16.87 -10.29
N ILE A 205 11.43 -16.01 -9.96
CA ILE A 205 11.55 -14.62 -10.45
C ILE A 205 11.58 -14.50 -11.99
N GLY A 206 12.04 -15.55 -12.68
CA GLY A 206 12.14 -15.60 -14.15
C GLY A 206 10.83 -15.93 -14.88
N SER A 207 9.77 -16.32 -14.16
CA SER A 207 8.48 -16.69 -14.75
C SER A 207 7.30 -15.95 -14.13
N GLN A 208 7.55 -14.93 -13.30
CA GLN A 208 6.52 -14.15 -12.62
C GLN A 208 6.47 -12.74 -13.17
N TYR A 209 5.31 -12.29 -13.62
CA TYR A 209 5.05 -10.94 -14.08
C TYR A 209 4.54 -10.09 -12.92
N LEU A 210 5.07 -8.87 -12.79
CA LEU A 210 4.56 -7.90 -11.83
C LEU A 210 3.18 -7.39 -12.27
N LEU A 211 2.16 -7.60 -11.42
CA LEU A 211 0.78 -7.24 -11.73
C LEU A 211 0.36 -5.92 -11.07
N SER A 212 0.83 -5.67 -9.85
CA SER A 212 0.49 -4.48 -9.06
C SER A 212 1.69 -3.97 -8.26
N TYR A 213 1.66 -2.68 -7.92
CA TYR A 213 2.61 -2.06 -7.02
C TYR A 213 1.89 -1.00 -6.18
N GLN A 214 1.51 -1.39 -4.97
CA GLN A 214 0.58 -0.65 -4.12
C GLN A 214 1.20 -0.28 -2.76
N PHE A 215 0.64 0.73 -2.10
CA PHE A 215 0.93 1.12 -0.73
C PHE A 215 -0.32 1.66 -0.05
N GLY A 216 -0.62 1.18 1.15
CA GLY A 216 -1.87 1.47 1.84
C GLY A 216 -1.89 0.99 3.28
N THR A 217 -3.10 0.75 3.80
CA THR A 217 -3.34 0.24 5.14
C THR A 217 -4.47 -0.78 5.13
N GLU A 218 -4.32 -1.88 5.87
CA GLU A 218 -5.34 -2.88 6.13
C GLU A 218 -5.95 -2.69 7.54
N PRO A 219 -7.06 -1.95 7.68
CA PRO A 219 -7.71 -1.81 8.97
C PRO A 219 -8.59 -3.02 9.32
N PHE A 220 -8.49 -3.45 10.58
CA PHE A 220 -9.31 -4.51 11.16
C PHE A 220 -10.43 -3.92 12.02
N SER A 221 -10.07 -3.00 12.91
CA SER A 221 -10.99 -2.33 13.84
C SER A 221 -10.38 -1.07 14.45
N GLY A 222 -11.22 -0.15 14.91
CA GLY A 222 -10.81 1.10 15.55
C GLY A 222 -11.87 2.18 15.42
N ASP A 223 -11.73 3.27 16.19
CA ASP A 223 -12.73 4.34 16.25
C ASP A 223 -12.19 5.68 15.77
N GLY A 224 -12.66 6.13 14.61
CA GLY A 224 -12.32 7.42 14.00
C GLY A 224 -10.82 7.57 13.78
N ASN A 225 -10.26 6.80 12.85
CA ASN A 225 -8.83 6.81 12.55
C ASN A 225 -8.56 7.43 11.19
N THR A 226 -7.39 8.05 11.06
CA THR A 226 -6.91 8.60 9.79
C THR A 226 -5.49 8.09 9.52
N PHE A 227 -5.33 7.47 8.36
CA PHE A 227 -4.03 7.13 7.79
C PHE A 227 -3.61 8.25 6.82
N TRP A 228 -2.54 8.95 7.15
CA TRP A 228 -2.01 10.05 6.35
C TRP A 228 -0.82 9.56 5.53
N VAL A 229 -0.84 9.82 4.23
CA VAL A 229 0.31 9.67 3.33
C VAL A 229 0.72 11.07 2.86
N TYR A 230 1.75 11.62 3.47
CA TYR A 230 2.29 12.94 3.11
C TYR A 230 3.13 12.90 1.83
N TYR A 231 3.68 11.72 1.51
CA TYR A 231 4.41 11.47 0.30
C TYR A 231 4.40 9.98 -0.02
N TRP A 232 4.08 9.62 -1.26
CA TRP A 232 4.39 8.32 -1.81
C TRP A 232 4.83 8.41 -3.26
N LYS A 233 5.87 7.67 -3.60
CA LYS A 233 6.31 7.45 -4.98
C LYS A 233 6.78 6.01 -5.12
N GLY A 234 6.38 5.36 -6.20
CA GLY A 234 6.88 4.06 -6.61
C GLY A 234 7.12 4.05 -8.11
N ASP A 235 8.31 3.68 -8.53
CA ASP A 235 8.71 3.57 -9.94
C ASP A 235 9.17 2.15 -10.28
N ILE A 236 9.19 1.83 -11.58
CA ILE A 236 9.67 0.56 -12.13
C ILE A 236 10.66 0.92 -13.25
N GLN A 237 11.90 0.41 -13.17
CA GLN A 237 13.00 0.73 -14.08
C GLN A 237 13.70 -0.53 -14.61
#